data_AF-A0A922YJU8-F1
#
_entry.id   AF-A0A922YJU8-F1
#
_cell.length_a   1.000
_cell.length_b   1.000
_cell.length_c   1.000
_cell.angle_alpha   90.00
_cell.angle_beta   90.00
_cell.angle_gamma   90.00
#
_symmetry.space_group_name_H-M   'P 1'
#
loop_
_entity.id
_entity.type
_entity.pdbx_description
1 polymer ?
#
loop_
_entity_poly.entity_id
_entity_poly.type
_entity_poly.pdbx_seq_one_letter_code
_entity_poly.pdbx_strand_id
1 'polypeptide(L)'
;MKPVLFSLAIAAVVAFSSPALADEAASPSAAKSPIETVVAFGAALEAGDEAALVGLLAADVQIAESGGIERSLEEYRSHHMAADIAFSKAVETTVLDRRVYEGGGLVTIL
;
A
#
# COMPACT_ATOMS: atom_id res chain seq x y z
N MET A 1 41.68 -47.15 -22.69
CA MET A 1 42.55 -46.18 -21.99
C MET A 1 41.65 -45.10 -21.40
N LYS A 2 41.56 -45.00 -20.06
CA LYS A 2 40.78 -43.98 -19.34
C LYS A 2 41.70 -43.41 -18.25
N PRO A 3 41.99 -42.10 -18.26
CA PRO A 3 42.93 -41.52 -17.32
C PRO A 3 42.24 -41.07 -16.02
N VAL A 4 42.94 -41.39 -14.92
CA VAL A 4 43.32 -40.56 -13.77
C VAL A 4 42.24 -39.96 -12.85
N LEU A 5 42.42 -40.34 -11.57
CA LEU A 5 41.89 -39.86 -10.30
C LEU A 5 41.69 -38.34 -10.18
N PHE A 6 40.73 -37.93 -9.33
CA PHE A 6 41.00 -36.93 -8.31
C PHE A 6 40.13 -37.15 -7.06
N SER A 7 40.82 -37.13 -5.90
CA SER A 7 40.28 -37.17 -4.55
C SER A 7 39.72 -35.79 -4.18
N LEU A 8 38.61 -35.72 -3.42
CA LEU A 8 38.24 -34.48 -2.73
C LEU A 8 37.63 -34.77 -1.35
N ALA A 9 38.16 -34.01 -0.39
CA ALA A 9 38.03 -34.17 1.05
C ALA A 9 36.61 -33.95 1.59
N ILE A 10 36.30 -34.66 2.67
CA ILE A 10 35.13 -34.43 3.53
C ILE A 10 35.41 -33.16 4.36
N ALA A 11 34.70 -32.08 4.09
CA ALA A 11 34.65 -30.91 4.96
C ALA A 11 33.45 -31.03 5.90
N ALA A 12 33.71 -31.19 7.19
CA ALA A 12 32.70 -31.11 8.23
C ALA A 12 32.25 -29.65 8.39
N VAL A 13 30.99 -29.36 8.09
CA VAL A 13 30.37 -28.06 8.40
C VAL A 13 29.85 -28.12 9.83
N VAL A 14 30.49 -27.34 10.71
CA VAL A 14 30.03 -27.07 12.07
C VAL A 14 28.78 -26.18 11.97
N ALA A 15 27.66 -26.67 12.49
CA ALA A 15 26.43 -25.89 12.60
C ALA A 15 26.60 -24.80 13.67
N PHE A 16 26.60 -23.53 13.27
CA PHE A 16 26.39 -22.42 14.19
C PHE A 16 24.88 -22.23 14.38
N SER A 17 24.37 -22.62 15.54
CA SER A 17 23.03 -22.25 15.99
C SER A 17 23.05 -20.81 16.48
N SER A 18 22.62 -19.87 15.64
CA SER A 18 22.22 -18.53 16.08
C SER A 18 20.78 -18.59 16.59
N PRO A 19 20.43 -18.00 17.74
CA PRO A 19 19.03 -17.77 18.07
C PRO A 19 18.55 -16.64 17.16
N ALA A 20 17.87 -16.99 16.08
CA ALA A 20 17.09 -16.01 15.36
C ALA A 20 16.02 -15.52 16.34
N LEU A 21 16.10 -14.23 16.71
CA LEU A 21 14.96 -13.47 17.16
C LEU A 21 13.82 -13.79 16.21
N ALA A 22 12.80 -14.50 16.71
CA ALA A 22 11.52 -14.59 16.05
C ALA A 22 10.95 -13.17 16.10
N ASP A 23 11.31 -12.36 15.11
CA ASP A 23 10.46 -11.27 14.68
C ASP A 23 9.22 -11.97 14.15
N GLU A 24 8.16 -11.99 14.97
CA GLU A 24 6.84 -12.42 14.55
C GLU A 24 6.39 -11.38 13.52
N ALA A 25 6.88 -11.58 12.29
CA ALA A 25 6.49 -10.83 11.13
C ALA A 25 4.97 -10.98 11.06
N ALA A 26 4.27 -9.91 11.44
CA ALA A 26 2.85 -9.75 11.18
C ALA A 26 2.65 -10.20 9.74
N SER A 27 1.86 -11.27 9.56
CA SER A 27 1.56 -11.80 8.23
C SER A 27 1.15 -10.62 7.36
N PRO A 28 1.80 -10.37 6.22
CA PRO A 28 1.42 -9.26 5.39
C PRO A 28 -0.03 -9.52 5.00
N SER A 29 -0.95 -8.74 5.56
CA SER A 29 -2.27 -8.58 4.97
C SER A 29 -2.01 -8.38 3.50
N ALA A 30 -2.51 -9.28 2.65
CA ALA A 30 -2.27 -9.22 1.21
C ALA A 30 -2.48 -7.77 0.77
N ALA A 31 -1.42 -7.15 0.23
CA ALA A 31 -1.48 -5.75 -0.14
C ALA A 31 -2.62 -5.58 -1.13
N LYS A 32 -3.53 -4.63 -0.87
CA LYS A 32 -4.62 -4.32 -1.80
C LYS A 32 -4.00 -3.94 -3.15
N SER A 33 -4.61 -4.41 -4.24
CA SER A 33 -4.28 -3.88 -5.56
C SER A 33 -4.58 -2.37 -5.61
N PRO A 34 -3.93 -1.60 -6.49
CA PRO A 34 -4.20 -0.17 -6.63
C PRO A 34 -5.69 0.15 -6.84
N ILE A 35 -6.41 -0.68 -7.59
CA ILE A 35 -7.85 -0.53 -7.82
C ILE A 35 -8.64 -0.76 -6.53
N GLU A 36 -8.33 -1.82 -5.78
CA GLU A 36 -8.98 -2.08 -4.49
C GLU A 36 -8.71 -0.97 -3.47
N THR A 37 -7.54 -0.33 -3.52
CA THR A 37 -7.22 0.84 -2.68
C THR A 37 -8.13 2.03 -3.01
N VAL A 38 -8.33 2.35 -4.30
CA VAL A 38 -9.25 3.45 -4.70
C VAL A 38 -10.70 3.14 -4.33
N VAL A 39 -11.15 1.89 -4.52
CA VAL A 39 -12.50 1.47 -4.12
C VAL A 39 -12.67 1.58 -2.61
N ALA A 40 -11.68 1.14 -1.83
CA ALA A 40 -11.71 1.24 -0.37
C ALA A 40 -11.70 2.70 0.10
N PHE A 41 -10.95 3.58 -0.57
CA PHE A 41 -10.93 5.01 -0.25
C PHE A 41 -12.32 5.66 -0.43
N GLY A 42 -12.97 5.43 -1.58
CA GLY A 42 -14.33 5.92 -1.82
C GLY A 42 -15.35 5.38 -0.80
N ALA A 43 -15.28 4.08 -0.50
CA ALA A 43 -16.15 3.46 0.51
C ALA A 43 -15.91 4.01 1.92
N ALA A 44 -14.66 4.35 2.27
CA ALA A 44 -14.33 4.95 3.55
C ALA A 44 -14.88 6.38 3.66
N LEU A 45 -14.85 7.18 2.59
CA LEU A 45 -15.50 8.49 2.55
C LEU A 45 -17.02 8.38 2.75
N GLU A 46 -17.67 7.48 2.00
CA GLU A 46 -19.12 7.22 2.10
C GLU A 46 -19.52 6.75 3.51
N ALA A 47 -18.74 5.86 4.12
CA ALA A 47 -18.98 5.40 5.49
C ALA A 47 -18.64 6.47 6.55
N GLY A 48 -17.77 7.43 6.21
CA GLY A 48 -17.11 8.33 7.15
C GLY A 48 -16.17 7.59 8.11
N ASP A 49 -15.45 6.58 7.59
CA ASP A 49 -14.44 5.82 8.32
C ASP A 49 -13.08 6.51 8.23
N GLU A 50 -12.88 7.50 9.11
CA GLU A 50 -11.61 8.24 9.18
C GLU A 50 -10.40 7.34 9.44
N ALA A 51 -10.57 6.25 10.21
CA ALA A 51 -9.48 5.35 10.51
C ALA A 51 -9.02 4.60 9.26
N ALA A 52 -9.97 4.16 8.42
CA ALA A 52 -9.67 3.58 7.12
C ALA A 52 -9.00 4.60 6.18
N LEU A 53 -9.49 5.85 6.12
CA LEU A 53 -8.87 6.91 5.31
C LEU A 53 -7.41 7.15 5.71
N VAL A 54 -7.14 7.27 7.02
CA VAL A 54 -5.79 7.42 7.57
C VAL A 54 -4.90 6.22 7.26
N GLY A 55 -5.46 5.00 7.24
CA GLY A 55 -4.71 3.80 6.90
C GLY A 55 -4.43 3.59 5.40
N LEU A 56 -5.17 4.28 4.52
CA LEU A 56 -5.04 4.16 3.07
C LEU A 56 -4.11 5.22 2.45
N LEU A 57 -3.96 6.37 3.10
CA LEU A 57 -3.20 7.50 2.59
C LEU A 57 -1.77 7.52 3.14
N ALA A 58 -0.81 7.87 2.29
CA ALA A 58 0.56 8.15 2.73
C ALA A 58 0.60 9.42 3.59
N ALA A 59 1.53 9.50 4.54
CA ALA A 59 1.66 10.67 5.42
C ALA A 59 1.96 11.96 4.64
N ASP A 60 2.66 11.85 3.51
CA ASP A 60 3.05 12.91 2.58
C ASP A 60 2.15 13.00 1.33
N VAL A 61 0.91 12.49 1.42
CA VAL A 61 -0.05 12.59 0.32
C VAL A 61 -0.26 14.04 -0.13
N GLN A 62 -0.39 14.22 -1.44
CA GLN A 62 -0.77 15.48 -2.06
C GLN A 62 -2.20 15.40 -2.55
N ILE A 63 -3.04 16.34 -2.12
CA ILE A 63 -4.46 16.41 -2.51
C ILE A 63 -4.67 17.75 -3.20
N ALA A 64 -4.98 17.71 -4.49
CA ALA A 64 -5.18 18.89 -5.31
C ALA A 64 -6.64 18.99 -5.72
N GLU A 65 -7.30 20.07 -5.34
CA GLU A 65 -8.69 20.35 -5.67
C GLU A 65 -8.91 21.86 -5.86
N SER A 66 -9.73 22.26 -6.83
CA SER A 66 -10.14 23.66 -7.05
C SER A 66 -8.98 24.67 -7.18
N GLY A 67 -7.81 24.21 -7.64
CA GLY A 67 -6.59 25.02 -7.76
C GLY A 67 -5.75 25.15 -6.49
N GLY A 68 -6.18 24.56 -5.38
CA GLY A 68 -5.40 24.41 -4.14
C GLY A 68 -4.62 23.10 -4.09
N ILE A 69 -3.70 23.00 -3.11
CA ILE A 69 -3.00 21.76 -2.82
C ILE A 69 -2.69 21.64 -1.32
N GLU A 70 -3.16 20.56 -0.71
CA GLU A 70 -2.75 20.09 0.61
C GLU A 70 -1.57 19.13 0.43
N ARG A 71 -0.61 19.15 1.36
CA ARG A 71 0.71 18.50 1.22
C ARG A 71 0.99 17.43 2.28
N SER A 72 -0.02 17.05 3.08
CA SER A 72 0.10 15.96 4.04
C SER A 72 -1.25 15.40 4.45
N LEU A 73 -1.24 14.17 4.97
CA LEU A 73 -2.42 13.55 5.58
C LEU A 73 -2.93 14.36 6.78
N GLU A 74 -2.03 14.92 7.58
CA GLU A 74 -2.40 15.74 8.73
C GLU A 74 -3.14 17.02 8.29
N GLU A 75 -2.64 17.69 7.25
CA GLU A 75 -3.29 18.86 6.67
C GLU A 75 -4.70 18.52 6.16
N TYR A 76 -4.82 17.47 5.34
CA TYR A 76 -6.10 16.97 4.84
C TYR A 76 -7.08 16.65 5.97
N ARG A 77 -6.63 15.90 6.98
CA ARG A 77 -7.44 15.50 8.12
C ARG A 77 -7.90 16.69 8.95
N SER A 78 -7.05 17.69 9.13
CA SER A 78 -7.33 18.84 9.99
C SER A 78 -8.44 19.74 9.44
N HIS A 79 -8.66 19.75 8.12
CA HIS A 79 -9.56 20.72 7.48
C HIS A 79 -10.55 20.06 6.50
N HIS A 80 -10.05 19.31 5.52
CA HIS A 80 -10.81 18.99 4.31
C HIS A 80 -11.55 17.65 4.39
N MET A 81 -10.96 16.65 5.06
CA MET A 81 -11.52 15.29 5.19
C MET A 81 -12.96 15.28 5.71
N ALA A 82 -13.27 16.08 6.73
CA ALA A 82 -14.62 16.13 7.29
C ALA A 82 -15.66 16.66 6.29
N ALA A 83 -15.27 17.60 5.43
CA ALA A 83 -16.12 18.13 4.38
C ALA A 83 -16.36 17.09 3.28
N ASP A 84 -15.32 16.37 2.86
CA ASP A 84 -15.43 15.28 1.88
C ASP A 84 -16.35 14.18 2.37
N ILE A 85 -16.19 13.73 3.62
CA ILE A 85 -17.06 12.74 4.24
C ILE A 85 -18.51 13.22 4.23
N ALA A 86 -18.75 14.47 4.63
CA ALA A 86 -20.09 15.04 4.65
C ALA A 86 -20.70 15.11 3.25
N PHE A 87 -19.91 15.48 2.25
CA PHE A 87 -20.33 15.52 0.86
C PHE A 87 -20.62 14.13 0.31
N SER A 88 -19.69 13.18 0.45
CA SER A 88 -19.84 11.80 -0.03
C SER A 88 -21.04 11.08 0.59
N LYS A 89 -21.39 11.37 1.85
CA LYS A 89 -22.61 10.85 2.49
C LYS A 89 -23.91 11.44 1.93
N ALA A 90 -23.85 12.63 1.37
CA ALA A 90 -25.03 13.36 0.90
C ALA A 90 -25.37 13.10 -0.57
N VAL A 91 -24.49 12.43 -1.32
CA VAL A 91 -24.64 12.20 -2.76
C VAL A 91 -24.53 10.73 -3.12
N GLU A 92 -25.32 10.29 -4.10
CA GLU A 92 -25.15 8.98 -4.72
C GLU A 92 -24.04 9.06 -5.78
N THR A 93 -23.05 8.17 -5.70
CA THR A 93 -21.94 8.11 -6.66
C THR A 93 -22.09 6.88 -7.55
N THR A 94 -22.14 7.09 -8.87
CA THR A 94 -22.06 6.00 -9.87
C THR A 94 -20.80 6.17 -10.71
N VAL A 95 -19.97 5.13 -10.77
CA VAL A 95 -18.77 5.11 -11.62
C VAL A 95 -19.19 4.85 -13.07
N LEU A 96 -18.96 5.82 -13.96
CA LEU A 96 -19.30 5.71 -15.39
C LEU A 96 -18.14 5.21 -16.27
N ASP A 97 -16.92 5.61 -15.94
CA ASP A 97 -15.67 5.19 -16.58
C ASP A 97 -14.61 5.03 -15.50
N ARG A 98 -13.66 4.13 -15.73
CA ARG A 98 -12.44 4.01 -14.93
C ARG A 98 -11.32 3.51 -15.81
N ARG A 99 -10.23 4.27 -15.87
CA ARG A 99 -9.05 3.91 -16.67
C ARG A 99 -7.83 3.76 -15.79
N VAL A 100 -7.09 2.69 -16.05
CA VAL A 100 -5.88 2.32 -15.29
C VAL A 100 -4.69 2.42 -16.22
N TYR A 101 -3.69 3.16 -15.79
CA TYR A 101 -2.41 3.32 -16.49
C TYR A 101 -1.30 2.90 -15.55
N GLU A 102 -0.48 1.94 -15.98
CA GLU A 102 0.61 1.39 -15.18
C GLU A 102 1.96 1.66 -15.87
N GLY A 103 2.96 2.07 -15.09
CA GLY A 103 4.31 2.28 -15.61
C GLY A 103 5.23 2.95 -14.61
N GLY A 104 6.53 2.65 -14.68
CA GLY A 104 7.54 3.30 -13.82
C GLY A 104 7.37 3.05 -12.33
N GLY A 105 6.72 1.95 -11.94
CA GLY A 105 6.39 1.65 -10.54
C GLY A 105 5.21 2.46 -9.98
N LEU A 106 4.48 3.16 -10.85
CA LEU A 106 3.29 3.94 -10.51
C LEU A 106 2.06 3.37 -11.21
N VAL A 107 0.92 3.58 -10.57
CA VAL A 107 -0.39 3.31 -11.16
C VAL A 107 -1.24 4.58 -11.04
N THR A 108 -1.74 5.05 -12.17
CA THR A 108 -2.69 6.16 -12.24
C THR A 108 -4.07 5.60 -12.51
N ILE A 109 -5.03 5.93 -11.65
CA ILE A 109 -6.43 5.56 -11.79
C ILE A 109 -7.21 6.85 -12.04
N LEU A 110 -7.89 6.92 -13.18
CA LEU A 110 -8.71 8.04 -13.65
C LEU A 110 -10.18 7.62 -13.71
#